data_AF-A0A0C2IR64-F1
#
_entry.id   AF-A0A0C2IR64-F1
#
_cell.length_a   1.000
_cell.length_b   1.000
_cell.length_c   1.000
_cell.angle_alpha   90.00
_cell.angle_beta   90.00
_cell.angle_gamma   90.00
#
_symmetry.space_group_name_H-M   'P 1'
#
loop_
_entity.id
_entity.type
_entity.pdbx_description
1 polymer ?
#
loop_
_entity_poly.entity_id
_entity_poly.type
_entity_poly.pdbx_seq_one_letter_code
_entity_poly.pdbx_strand_id
1 'polypeptide(L)'
;MVGLPRCDLDDLGKPQLRKCPFDIDSISWLERLGGGRDGYCWKVKFGDKGPFALKLFWDGKRPDFGEGAFALERECRNAALLQMMEAAIDKGSVVGQPVMVYANPQEWVDAVDNVRSFSTEMHQNPDMLIKHAAEIDMELRPITSVPRLRKCYGWISLRGSMLRDLPGPIRPPPVYVERKLTRRVDYGSDETEHIAIVYEYVKAGENELAKVQETVCLTATRTAATPLRGDDKEVLFLDWQVAHIGTAFHDLAYFVVSMLTVDERRTHGMVVLTRTWQRWHAMTAQH
;
A
#
# COMPACT_ATOMS: atom_id res chain seq x y z
N MET A 1 3.17 -2.67 -18.28
CA MET A 1 3.66 -1.30 -18.54
C MET A 1 5.14 -1.19 -18.18
N VAL A 2 5.91 -0.45 -18.99
CA VAL A 2 7.32 -0.06 -18.78
C VAL A 2 7.36 1.47 -18.75
N GLY A 3 8.19 2.09 -17.90
CA GLY A 3 8.34 3.55 -17.80
C GLY A 3 7.88 4.15 -16.46
N LEU A 4 7.79 5.48 -16.40
CA LEU A 4 7.29 6.21 -15.22
C LEU A 4 5.78 5.94 -14.98
N PRO A 5 5.27 6.14 -13.75
CA PRO A 5 3.83 6.13 -13.51
C PRO A 5 3.13 7.13 -14.42
N ARG A 6 2.09 6.68 -15.12
CA ARG A 6 1.11 7.58 -15.73
C ARG A 6 0.20 8.08 -14.63
N CYS A 7 -0.09 9.36 -14.62
CA CYS A 7 -0.89 10.00 -13.57
C CYS A 7 -2.15 10.62 -14.18
N ASP A 8 -2.69 10.05 -15.25
CA ASP A 8 -3.91 10.58 -15.85
C ASP A 8 -5.12 10.11 -15.01
N LEU A 9 -6.25 10.83 -15.06
CA LEU A 9 -7.42 10.53 -14.24
C LEU A 9 -7.92 9.09 -14.44
N ASP A 10 -7.92 8.62 -15.68
CA ASP A 10 -8.33 7.25 -16.03
C ASP A 10 -7.40 6.20 -15.40
N ASP A 11 -6.10 6.48 -15.37
CA ASP A 11 -5.11 5.60 -14.75
C ASP A 11 -5.25 5.59 -13.22
N LEU A 12 -5.62 6.72 -12.59
CA LEU A 12 -5.92 6.78 -11.15
C LEU A 12 -7.19 6.00 -10.78
N GLY A 13 -8.17 5.96 -11.69
CA GLY A 13 -9.37 5.13 -11.51
C GLY A 13 -9.09 3.62 -11.61
N LYS A 14 -8.03 3.23 -12.34
CA LYS A 14 -7.64 1.82 -12.55
C LYS A 14 -6.11 1.65 -12.47
N PRO A 15 -5.50 1.87 -11.30
CA PRO A 15 -4.05 1.90 -11.17
C PRO A 15 -3.46 0.51 -11.43
N GLN A 16 -2.47 0.44 -12.32
CA GLN A 16 -1.83 -0.81 -12.72
C GLN A 16 -0.36 -0.83 -12.31
N LEU A 17 0.00 -1.83 -11.52
CA LEU A 17 1.38 -2.00 -11.10
C LEU A 17 2.27 -2.38 -12.29
N ARG A 18 3.42 -1.73 -12.39
CA ARG A 18 4.40 -2.01 -13.44
C ARG A 18 5.12 -3.33 -13.16
N LYS A 19 5.62 -3.96 -14.24
CA LYS A 19 6.45 -5.15 -14.12
C LYS A 19 7.80 -4.76 -13.49
N CYS A 20 8.28 -5.58 -12.57
CA CYS A 20 9.60 -5.44 -11.99
C CYS A 20 10.67 -5.56 -13.09
N PRO A 21 11.63 -4.62 -13.18
CA PRO A 21 12.64 -4.62 -14.23
C PRO A 21 13.81 -5.56 -13.93
N PHE A 22 13.79 -6.28 -12.80
CA PHE A 22 14.87 -7.17 -12.42
C PHE A 22 14.84 -8.47 -13.23
N ASP A 23 16.02 -8.98 -13.56
CA ASP A 23 16.16 -10.25 -14.25
C ASP A 23 15.86 -11.40 -13.29
N ILE A 24 14.79 -12.14 -13.56
CA ILE A 24 14.33 -13.22 -12.70
C ILE A 24 15.33 -14.37 -12.63
N ASP A 25 16.06 -14.64 -13.72
CA ASP A 25 17.01 -15.77 -13.77
C ASP A 25 18.27 -15.48 -12.92
N SER A 26 18.45 -14.23 -12.50
CA SER A 26 19.53 -13.79 -11.60
C SER A 26 19.17 -13.86 -10.09
N ILE A 27 17.98 -14.37 -9.75
CA ILE A 27 17.50 -14.34 -8.36
C ILE A 27 18.32 -15.25 -7.44
N SER A 28 18.71 -14.70 -6.29
CA SER A 28 19.34 -15.44 -5.19
C SER A 28 18.49 -15.32 -3.94
N TRP A 29 18.09 -16.46 -3.37
CA TRP A 29 17.24 -16.54 -2.19
C TRP A 29 18.10 -16.55 -0.92
N LEU A 30 17.91 -15.57 -0.05
CA LEU A 30 18.78 -15.39 1.12
C LEU A 30 18.14 -15.90 2.41
N GLU A 31 16.89 -15.53 2.66
CA GLU A 31 16.24 -15.74 3.96
C GLU A 31 14.72 -15.79 3.80
N ARG A 32 14.04 -16.60 4.62
CA ARG A 32 12.58 -16.54 4.75
C ARG A 32 12.22 -15.41 5.70
N LEU A 33 11.30 -14.53 5.29
CA LEU A 33 10.80 -13.45 6.14
C LEU A 33 9.50 -13.82 6.86
N GLY A 34 8.74 -14.77 6.30
CA GLY A 34 7.50 -15.27 6.90
C GLY A 34 6.34 -15.26 5.90
N GLY A 35 5.20 -15.78 6.32
CA GLY A 35 4.01 -15.80 5.47
C GLY A 35 2.73 -15.72 6.29
N GLY A 36 1.66 -15.34 5.61
CA GLY A 36 0.35 -15.12 6.22
C GLY A 36 -0.79 -15.55 5.31
N ARG A 37 -1.94 -14.90 5.46
CA ARG A 37 -3.18 -15.23 4.72
C ARG A 37 -3.04 -15.10 3.20
N ASP A 38 -2.30 -14.09 2.76
CA ASP A 38 -2.28 -13.63 1.36
C ASP A 38 -1.05 -14.12 0.59
N GLY A 39 0.07 -14.35 1.29
CA GLY A 39 1.32 -14.72 0.63
C GLY A 39 2.45 -15.11 1.57
N TYR A 40 3.63 -15.30 0.97
CA TYR A 40 4.88 -15.59 1.64
C TYR A 40 5.99 -14.65 1.19
N CYS A 41 6.86 -14.25 2.11
CA CYS A 41 7.90 -13.28 1.90
C CYS A 41 9.30 -13.90 2.05
N TRP A 42 10.20 -13.52 1.17
CA TRP A 42 11.63 -13.82 1.24
C TRP A 42 12.46 -12.56 1.13
N LYS A 43 13.66 -12.64 1.69
CA LYS A 43 14.76 -11.74 1.38
C LYS A 43 15.52 -12.32 0.19
N VAL A 44 15.67 -11.52 -0.86
CA VAL A 44 16.27 -11.95 -2.12
C VAL A 44 17.28 -10.92 -2.65
N LYS A 45 18.12 -11.34 -3.59
CA LYS A 45 18.93 -10.49 -4.47
C LYS A 45 18.61 -10.82 -5.93
N PHE A 46 18.90 -9.88 -6.82
CA PHE A 46 18.85 -10.10 -8.27
C PHE A 46 20.22 -9.69 -8.84
N GLY A 47 21.06 -10.69 -9.15
CA GLY A 47 22.49 -10.48 -9.39
C GLY A 47 23.15 -9.77 -8.19
N ASP A 48 23.87 -8.68 -8.46
CA ASP A 48 24.53 -7.87 -7.43
C ASP A 48 23.59 -6.87 -6.72
N LYS A 49 22.32 -6.76 -7.13
CA LYS A 49 21.36 -5.83 -6.55
C LYS A 49 20.62 -6.44 -5.36
N GLY A 50 20.42 -5.64 -4.31
CA GLY A 50 19.61 -5.97 -3.14
C GLY A 50 20.35 -5.80 -1.81
N PRO A 51 19.81 -6.31 -0.69
CA PRO A 51 18.65 -7.20 -0.62
C PRO A 51 17.30 -6.52 -0.90
N PHE A 52 16.32 -7.32 -1.30
CA PHE A 52 14.92 -6.95 -1.52
C PHE A 52 13.98 -7.89 -0.75
N ALA A 53 12.77 -7.44 -0.48
CA ALA A 53 11.69 -8.28 0.02
C ALA A 53 10.82 -8.71 -1.16
N LEU A 54 10.69 -10.01 -1.41
CA LEU A 54 9.82 -10.57 -2.43
C LEU A 54 8.62 -11.22 -1.75
N LYS A 55 7.40 -10.75 -2.04
CA LYS A 55 6.14 -11.35 -1.56
C LYS A 55 5.48 -12.12 -2.70
N LEU A 56 5.42 -13.43 -2.60
CA LEU A 56 4.60 -14.29 -3.47
C LEU A 56 3.17 -14.34 -2.94
N PHE A 57 2.19 -14.31 -3.83
CA PHE A 57 0.78 -14.52 -3.48
C PHE A 57 0.39 -15.98 -3.68
N TRP A 58 -0.39 -16.52 -2.73
CA TRP A 58 -0.87 -17.90 -2.84
C TRP A 58 -1.76 -18.10 -4.06
N ASP A 59 -2.62 -17.12 -4.31
CA ASP A 59 -3.61 -17.13 -5.37
C ASP A 59 -3.14 -16.21 -6.51
N GLY A 60 -2.74 -16.80 -7.65
CA GLY A 60 -2.31 -16.06 -8.84
C GLY A 60 -3.45 -15.68 -9.78
N LYS A 61 -4.61 -16.32 -9.61
CA LYS A 61 -5.84 -16.07 -10.38
C LYS A 61 -6.96 -15.70 -9.41
N ARG A 62 -7.86 -14.84 -9.87
CA ARG A 62 -9.09 -14.53 -9.12
C ARG A 62 -9.90 -15.82 -8.98
N PRO A 63 -10.37 -16.19 -7.78
CA PRO A 63 -11.24 -17.36 -7.60
C PRO A 63 -12.52 -17.22 -8.41
N ASP A 64 -12.98 -18.31 -9.03
CA ASP A 64 -14.23 -18.34 -9.83
C ASP A 64 -15.48 -18.10 -8.97
N PHE A 65 -15.40 -18.37 -7.68
CA PHE A 65 -16.51 -18.21 -6.72
C PHE A 65 -16.06 -17.38 -5.52
N GLY A 66 -16.78 -16.27 -5.29
CA GLY A 66 -16.60 -15.38 -4.15
C GLY A 66 -16.43 -13.92 -4.55
N GLU A 67 -17.25 -13.05 -3.98
CA GLU A 67 -17.14 -11.58 -4.08
C GLU A 67 -15.96 -11.01 -3.25
N GLY A 68 -15.12 -11.88 -2.69
CA GLY A 68 -14.03 -11.50 -1.80
C GLY A 68 -12.90 -10.76 -2.52
N ALA A 69 -12.25 -9.84 -1.80
CA ALA A 69 -11.12 -9.07 -2.33
C ALA A 69 -9.94 -9.98 -2.71
N PHE A 70 -9.56 -9.97 -3.99
CA PHE A 70 -8.38 -10.66 -4.52
C PHE A 70 -7.10 -9.94 -4.06
N ALA A 71 -6.33 -10.58 -3.16
CA ALA A 71 -5.22 -9.95 -2.46
C ALA A 71 -4.14 -9.40 -3.40
N LEU A 72 -3.80 -10.14 -4.47
CA LEU A 72 -2.84 -9.68 -5.46
C LEU A 72 -3.31 -8.42 -6.20
N GLU A 73 -4.56 -8.39 -6.66
CA GLU A 73 -5.11 -7.22 -7.36
C GLU A 73 -5.16 -5.99 -6.44
N ARG A 74 -5.57 -6.18 -5.18
CA ARG A 74 -5.55 -5.12 -4.16
C ARG A 74 -4.13 -4.60 -3.95
N GLU A 75 -3.16 -5.50 -3.81
CA GLU A 75 -1.78 -5.11 -3.58
C GLU A 75 -1.18 -4.37 -4.80
N CYS A 76 -1.45 -4.86 -6.01
CA CYS A 76 -1.04 -4.17 -7.23
C CYS A 76 -1.63 -2.76 -7.33
N ARG A 77 -2.94 -2.59 -7.06
CA ARG A 77 -3.61 -1.28 -7.13
C ARG A 77 -3.05 -0.29 -6.13
N ASN A 78 -2.86 -0.70 -4.88
CA ASN A 78 -2.35 0.17 -3.83
C ASN A 78 -0.91 0.60 -4.10
N ALA A 79 -0.05 -0.34 -4.46
CA ALA A 79 1.34 -0.03 -4.79
C ALA A 79 1.46 0.89 -6.02
N ALA A 80 0.60 0.68 -7.02
CA ALA A 80 0.55 1.53 -8.21
C ALA A 80 0.07 2.95 -7.86
N LEU A 81 -1.01 3.08 -7.09
CA LEU A 81 -1.56 4.37 -6.67
C LEU A 81 -0.52 5.19 -5.88
N LEU A 82 0.18 4.56 -4.94
CA LEU A 82 1.25 5.23 -4.17
C LEU A 82 2.40 5.71 -5.07
N GLN A 83 2.82 4.89 -6.04
CA GLN A 83 3.84 5.30 -7.01
C GLN A 83 3.36 6.46 -7.90
N MET A 84 2.07 6.52 -8.24
CA MET A 84 1.49 7.62 -9.01
C MET A 84 1.45 8.91 -8.19
N MET A 85 1.02 8.83 -6.93
CA MET A 85 1.02 9.98 -6.01
C MET A 85 2.43 10.54 -5.79
N GLU A 86 3.43 9.67 -5.58
CA GLU A 86 4.84 10.06 -5.46
C GLU A 86 5.34 10.78 -6.72
N ALA A 87 5.09 10.22 -7.90
CA ALA A 87 5.49 10.85 -9.16
C ALA A 87 4.76 12.18 -9.44
N ALA A 88 3.49 12.30 -9.04
CA ALA A 88 2.74 13.55 -9.17
C ALA A 88 3.32 14.65 -8.28
N ILE A 89 3.70 14.33 -7.03
CA ILE A 89 4.35 15.28 -6.11
C ILE A 89 5.74 15.68 -6.63
N ASP A 90 6.54 14.73 -7.10
CA ASP A 90 7.87 15.01 -7.66
C ASP A 90 7.75 15.94 -8.88
N LYS A 91 6.81 15.66 -9.78
CA LYS A 91 6.55 16.49 -10.96
C LYS A 91 6.09 17.89 -10.57
N GLY A 92 5.14 18.01 -9.64
CA GLY A 92 4.64 19.28 -9.14
C GLY A 92 5.74 20.12 -8.48
N SER A 93 6.63 19.49 -7.73
CA SER A 93 7.78 20.13 -7.09
C SER A 93 8.77 20.71 -8.11
N VAL A 94 9.04 19.99 -9.20
CA VAL A 94 9.94 20.45 -10.28
C VAL A 94 9.40 21.69 -11.00
N VAL A 95 8.08 21.79 -11.19
CA VAL A 95 7.45 22.91 -11.90
C VAL A 95 6.92 24.01 -10.97
N GLY A 96 7.12 23.89 -9.66
CA GLY A 96 6.65 24.86 -8.67
C GLY A 96 5.12 24.89 -8.48
N GLN A 97 4.43 23.79 -8.82
CA GLN A 97 2.98 23.64 -8.68
C GLN A 97 2.69 22.40 -7.81
N PRO A 98 2.58 22.54 -6.48
CA PRO A 98 2.31 21.41 -5.60
C PRO A 98 0.92 20.83 -5.83
N VAL A 99 0.73 19.55 -5.48
CA VAL A 99 -0.60 18.92 -5.45
C VAL A 99 -1.43 19.61 -4.38
N MET A 100 -2.58 20.16 -4.75
CA MET A 100 -3.52 20.77 -3.81
C MET A 100 -4.60 19.77 -3.42
N VAL A 101 -4.82 19.58 -2.12
CA VAL A 101 -5.86 18.68 -1.58
C VAL A 101 -6.71 19.41 -0.56
N TYR A 102 -7.94 18.97 -0.35
CA TYR A 102 -8.76 19.41 0.76
C TYR A 102 -8.08 19.06 2.09
N ALA A 103 -7.89 20.06 2.95
CA ALA A 103 -7.24 19.92 4.23
C ALA A 103 -8.08 19.12 5.24
N ASN A 104 -9.41 19.18 5.09
CA ASN A 104 -10.36 18.56 6.00
C ASN A 104 -11.52 17.93 5.20
N PRO A 105 -11.29 16.82 4.46
CA PRO A 105 -12.35 16.13 3.72
C PRO A 105 -13.41 15.64 4.70
N GLN A 106 -14.69 15.93 4.42
CA GLN A 106 -15.83 15.56 5.26
C GLN A 106 -16.51 14.29 4.76
N GLU A 107 -16.57 14.14 3.44
CA GLU A 107 -17.31 13.09 2.77
C GLU A 107 -16.42 12.20 1.91
N TRP A 108 -17.00 11.09 1.45
CA TRP A 108 -16.32 10.16 0.55
C TRP A 108 -15.94 10.82 -0.77
N VAL A 109 -16.78 11.71 -1.30
CA VAL A 109 -16.51 12.42 -2.56
C VAL A 109 -15.28 13.32 -2.43
N ASP A 110 -15.12 14.03 -1.31
CA ASP A 110 -13.95 14.86 -1.03
C ASP A 110 -12.66 14.04 -1.02
N ALA A 111 -12.71 12.82 -0.47
CA ALA A 111 -11.57 11.92 -0.46
C ALA A 111 -11.22 11.40 -1.87
N VAL A 112 -12.22 11.13 -2.70
CA VAL A 112 -12.00 10.77 -4.11
C VAL A 112 -11.40 11.94 -4.86
N ASP A 113 -11.88 13.16 -4.63
CA ASP A 113 -11.34 14.36 -5.25
C ASP A 113 -9.90 14.65 -4.81
N ASN A 114 -9.56 14.38 -3.55
CA ASN A 114 -8.16 14.41 -3.09
C ASN A 114 -7.26 13.42 -3.84
N VAL A 115 -7.75 12.20 -4.15
CA VAL A 115 -7.00 11.25 -4.97
C VAL A 115 -6.88 11.77 -6.42
N ARG A 116 -7.95 12.34 -6.97
CA ARG A 116 -7.95 12.94 -8.31
C ARG A 116 -7.03 14.15 -8.43
N SER A 117 -6.76 14.88 -7.35
CA SER A 117 -5.79 15.99 -7.34
C SER A 117 -4.38 15.56 -7.75
N PHE A 118 -4.03 14.29 -7.61
CA PHE A 118 -2.74 13.74 -8.08
C PHE A 118 -2.70 13.53 -9.60
N SER A 119 -3.79 13.81 -10.30
CA SER A 119 -3.86 13.63 -11.74
C SER A 119 -3.09 14.71 -12.51
N THR A 120 -2.70 14.39 -13.75
CA THR A 120 -2.15 15.37 -14.70
C THR A 120 -3.14 16.49 -14.97
N GLU A 121 -4.42 16.14 -15.12
CA GLU A 121 -5.51 17.04 -15.49
C GLU A 121 -5.76 18.09 -14.40
N MET A 122 -5.81 17.66 -13.14
CA MET A 122 -5.98 18.59 -12.01
C MET A 122 -4.74 19.48 -11.81
N HIS A 123 -3.54 18.95 -12.04
CA HIS A 123 -2.32 19.77 -12.02
C HIS A 123 -2.28 20.82 -13.13
N GLN A 124 -2.81 20.51 -14.31
CA GLN A 124 -2.83 21.46 -15.44
C GLN A 124 -3.88 22.56 -15.27
N ASN A 125 -4.86 22.38 -14.39
CA ASN A 125 -5.94 23.34 -14.16
C ASN A 125 -6.24 23.52 -12.66
N PRO A 126 -5.30 24.08 -11.88
CA PRO A 126 -5.48 24.26 -10.43
C PRO A 126 -6.61 25.26 -10.10
N ASP A 127 -6.91 26.20 -11.00
CA ASP A 127 -7.95 27.22 -10.80
C ASP A 127 -9.35 26.60 -10.64
N MET A 128 -9.61 25.47 -11.32
CA MET A 128 -10.87 24.75 -11.18
C MET A 128 -11.07 24.23 -9.75
N LEU A 129 -10.02 23.63 -9.17
CA LEU A 129 -10.07 23.13 -7.79
C LEU A 129 -10.18 24.27 -6.78
N ILE A 130 -9.42 25.34 -6.97
CA ILE A 130 -9.44 26.53 -6.09
C ILE A 130 -10.83 27.16 -6.08
N LYS A 131 -11.44 27.33 -7.26
CA LYS A 131 -12.78 27.89 -7.39
C LYS A 131 -13.81 26.99 -6.72
N HIS A 132 -13.77 25.68 -7.00
CA HIS A 132 -14.71 24.75 -6.40
C HIS A 132 -14.59 24.72 -4.88
N ALA A 133 -13.36 24.66 -4.34
CA ALA A 133 -13.10 24.71 -2.90
C ALA A 133 -13.68 25.98 -2.25
N ALA A 134 -13.57 27.15 -2.91
CA ALA A 134 -14.14 28.39 -2.43
C ALA A 134 -15.69 28.39 -2.44
N GLU A 135 -16.31 27.74 -3.42
CA GLU A 135 -17.79 27.61 -3.52
C GLU A 135 -18.37 26.75 -2.39
N ILE A 136 -17.62 25.75 -1.93
CA ILE A 136 -18.03 24.81 -0.87
C ILE A 136 -17.38 25.10 0.49
N ASP A 137 -16.72 26.25 0.64
CA ASP A 137 -16.04 26.70 1.87
C ASP A 137 -15.05 25.66 2.44
N MET A 138 -14.26 25.04 1.55
CA MET A 138 -13.23 24.06 1.92
C MET A 138 -11.82 24.64 1.85
N GLU A 139 -11.05 24.42 2.91
CA GLU A 139 -9.64 24.78 2.95
C GLU A 139 -8.80 23.82 2.11
N LEU A 140 -7.92 24.36 1.27
CA LEU A 140 -6.93 23.60 0.52
C LEU A 140 -5.57 23.66 1.19
N ARG A 141 -4.81 22.56 1.11
CA ARG A 141 -3.42 22.49 1.54
C ARG A 141 -2.52 21.94 0.43
N PRO A 142 -1.29 22.45 0.28
CA PRO A 142 -0.32 21.88 -0.64
C PRO A 142 0.28 20.60 -0.05
N ILE A 143 0.50 19.61 -0.92
CA ILE A 143 1.33 18.43 -0.64
C ILE A 143 2.62 18.58 -1.42
N THR A 144 3.71 18.79 -0.69
CA THR A 144 5.05 19.05 -1.23
C THR A 144 6.02 17.90 -1.02
N SER A 145 5.62 16.88 -0.25
CA SER A 145 6.45 15.73 0.05
C SER A 145 5.61 14.50 0.39
N VAL A 146 6.11 13.32 0.05
CA VAL A 146 5.57 12.04 0.55
C VAL A 146 6.42 11.59 1.75
N PRO A 147 5.81 11.08 2.83
CA PRO A 147 6.57 10.42 3.89
C PRO A 147 7.34 9.22 3.31
N ARG A 148 8.39 8.76 3.99
CA ARG A 148 9.21 7.65 3.47
C ARG A 148 8.38 6.36 3.36
N LEU A 149 8.01 5.97 2.15
CA LEU A 149 7.30 4.72 1.85
C LEU A 149 8.26 3.60 1.45
N ARG A 150 7.88 2.34 1.68
CA ARG A 150 8.62 1.20 1.14
C ARG A 150 8.56 1.26 -0.38
N LYS A 151 9.73 1.34 -1.02
CA LYS A 151 9.76 1.36 -2.48
C LYS A 151 9.23 0.03 -3.03
N CYS A 152 8.20 0.10 -3.86
CA CYS A 152 7.76 -1.01 -4.67
C CYS A 152 8.49 -0.98 -6.01
N TYR A 153 9.08 -2.09 -6.41
CA TYR A 153 9.80 -2.23 -7.69
C TYR A 153 8.91 -2.86 -8.78
N GLY A 154 7.74 -3.37 -8.44
CA GLY A 154 6.77 -3.94 -9.37
C GLY A 154 6.53 -5.43 -9.17
N TRP A 155 5.66 -5.99 -10.00
CA TRP A 155 5.33 -7.42 -9.98
C TRP A 155 6.27 -8.25 -10.86
N ILE A 156 6.48 -9.51 -10.51
CA ILE A 156 7.29 -10.48 -11.26
C ILE A 156 6.57 -11.82 -11.32
N SER A 157 6.74 -12.56 -12.41
CA SER A 157 6.24 -13.93 -12.57
C SER A 157 7.35 -14.92 -12.19
N LEU A 158 7.04 -15.86 -11.31
CA LEU A 158 7.91 -16.93 -10.86
C LEU A 158 7.41 -18.26 -11.44
N ARG A 159 8.31 -19.07 -11.95
CA ARG A 159 7.99 -20.42 -12.43
C ARG A 159 7.89 -21.38 -11.24
N GLY A 160 6.93 -22.31 -11.28
CA GLY A 160 6.77 -23.35 -10.25
C GLY A 160 8.05 -24.16 -10.00
N SER A 161 8.83 -24.45 -11.05
CA SER A 161 10.13 -25.12 -10.96
C SER A 161 11.12 -24.40 -10.04
N MET A 162 11.22 -23.07 -10.16
CA MET A 162 12.10 -22.25 -9.30
C MET A 162 11.74 -22.39 -7.82
N LEU A 163 10.46 -22.50 -7.50
CA LEU A 163 9.98 -22.68 -6.13
C LEU A 163 10.21 -24.11 -5.63
N ARG A 164 10.08 -25.09 -6.52
CA ARG A 164 10.33 -26.52 -6.24
C ARG A 164 11.80 -26.76 -5.90
N ASP A 165 12.70 -26.11 -6.62
CA ASP A 165 14.15 -26.27 -6.49
C ASP A 165 14.75 -25.50 -5.31
N LEU A 166 13.94 -24.75 -4.54
CA LEU A 166 14.40 -24.06 -3.35
C LEU A 166 14.99 -25.04 -2.32
N PRO A 167 16.19 -24.73 -1.76
CA PRO A 167 16.76 -25.49 -0.65
C PRO A 167 15.80 -25.56 0.54
N GLY A 168 15.82 -26.67 1.28
CA GLY A 168 14.95 -26.91 2.43
C GLY A 168 14.82 -25.74 3.42
N PRO A 169 15.93 -25.09 3.84
CA PRO A 169 15.87 -23.94 4.76
C PRO A 169 15.15 -22.69 4.20
N ILE A 170 15.11 -22.55 2.88
CA ILE A 170 14.49 -21.41 2.16
C ILE A 170 13.06 -21.74 1.73
N ARG A 171 12.74 -23.02 1.55
CA ARG A 171 11.42 -23.47 1.14
C ARG A 171 10.34 -23.00 2.15
N PRO A 172 9.22 -22.44 1.68
CA PRO A 172 8.18 -21.94 2.56
C PRO A 172 7.48 -23.14 3.23
N PRO A 173 7.35 -23.14 4.57
CA PRO A 173 6.55 -24.15 5.24
C PRO A 173 5.05 -23.87 4.98
N PRO A 174 4.17 -24.86 5.20
CA PRO A 174 2.74 -24.59 5.30
C PRO A 174 2.47 -23.50 6.35
N VAL A 175 1.61 -22.55 6.01
CA VAL A 175 1.21 -21.44 6.89
C VAL A 175 -0.20 -21.70 7.40
N TYR A 176 -0.34 -21.77 8.72
CA TYR A 176 -1.63 -22.00 9.38
C TYR A 176 -2.28 -20.66 9.75
N VAL A 177 -3.41 -20.37 9.13
CA VAL A 177 -4.20 -19.14 9.31
C VAL A 177 -5.49 -19.51 10.04
N GLU A 178 -5.70 -18.91 11.22
CA GLU A 178 -6.94 -18.98 12.00
C GLU A 178 -7.51 -20.41 12.22
N ARG A 179 -6.64 -21.35 12.62
CA ARG A 179 -6.94 -22.77 12.97
C ARG A 179 -7.64 -23.63 11.90
N LYS A 180 -8.15 -23.07 10.80
CA LYS A 180 -8.92 -23.80 9.77
C LYS A 180 -8.36 -23.68 8.36
N LEU A 181 -7.51 -22.68 8.09
CA LEU A 181 -6.96 -22.46 6.76
C LEU A 181 -5.47 -22.79 6.76
N THR A 182 -5.06 -23.69 5.87
CA THR A 182 -3.64 -23.94 5.60
C THR A 182 -3.30 -23.42 4.23
N ARG A 183 -2.34 -22.50 4.15
CA ARG A 183 -1.77 -21.98 2.91
C ARG A 183 -0.44 -22.65 2.61
N ARG A 184 -0.19 -22.93 1.34
CA ARG A 184 1.07 -23.49 0.84
C ARG A 184 1.29 -23.05 -0.59
N VAL A 185 2.54 -23.01 -1.02
CA VAL A 185 2.86 -22.89 -2.43
C VAL A 185 2.31 -24.11 -3.15
N ASP A 186 1.54 -23.87 -4.20
CA ASP A 186 1.27 -24.90 -5.18
C ASP A 186 2.50 -25.03 -6.07
N TYR A 187 3.23 -26.14 -5.96
CA TYR A 187 4.42 -26.32 -6.78
C TYR A 187 4.09 -26.72 -8.22
N GLY A 188 2.82 -27.04 -8.52
CA GLY A 188 2.28 -27.25 -9.86
C GLY A 188 3.15 -28.01 -10.86
N SER A 189 2.87 -27.81 -12.14
CA SER A 189 3.80 -28.09 -13.23
C SER A 189 4.82 -26.96 -13.36
N ASP A 190 5.87 -27.16 -14.15
CA ASP A 190 6.88 -26.12 -14.40
C ASP A 190 6.32 -24.90 -15.16
N GLU A 191 5.16 -25.05 -15.80
CA GLU A 191 4.41 -23.99 -16.48
C GLU A 191 3.53 -23.17 -15.52
N THR A 192 3.42 -23.58 -14.26
CA THR A 192 2.61 -22.85 -13.27
C THR A 192 3.31 -21.53 -12.95
N GLU A 193 2.63 -20.43 -13.25
CA GLU A 193 3.11 -19.07 -12.94
C GLU A 193 2.57 -18.61 -11.58
N HIS A 194 3.47 -18.11 -10.75
CA HIS A 194 3.15 -17.44 -9.50
C HIS A 194 3.50 -15.97 -9.60
N ILE A 195 2.58 -15.09 -9.20
CA ILE A 195 2.86 -13.66 -9.17
C ILE A 195 3.42 -13.29 -7.81
N ALA A 196 4.52 -12.54 -7.84
CA ALA A 196 5.12 -11.93 -6.67
C ALA A 196 5.30 -10.42 -6.88
N ILE A 197 5.44 -9.67 -5.79
CA ILE A 197 5.81 -8.25 -5.83
C ILE A 197 7.12 -8.05 -5.10
N VAL A 198 8.00 -7.25 -5.71
CA VAL A 198 9.32 -6.94 -5.18
C VAL A 198 9.29 -5.57 -4.51
N TYR A 199 9.71 -5.53 -3.26
CA TYR A 199 9.82 -4.34 -2.45
C TYR A 199 11.25 -4.12 -1.98
N GLU A 200 11.54 -2.89 -1.56
CA GLU A 200 12.70 -2.58 -0.76
C GLU A 200 12.72 -3.44 0.51
N TYR A 201 13.87 -4.05 0.79
CA TYR A 201 14.09 -4.67 2.07
C TYR A 201 14.52 -3.62 3.08
N VAL A 202 13.75 -3.52 4.16
CA VAL A 202 14.10 -2.65 5.29
C VAL A 202 14.55 -3.55 6.44
N LYS A 203 15.78 -3.34 6.88
CA LYS A 203 16.34 -4.08 8.01
C LYS A 203 15.63 -3.63 9.29
N ALA A 204 15.22 -4.57 10.14
CA ALA A 204 14.68 -4.27 11.47
C ALA A 204 15.64 -3.40 12.32
N GLY A 205 15.07 -2.49 13.11
CA GLY A 205 15.78 -1.54 13.97
C GLY A 205 14.80 -0.71 14.82
N GLU A 206 15.31 0.29 15.54
CA GLU A 206 14.49 1.22 16.32
C GLU A 206 13.90 2.36 15.47
N ASN A 207 12.69 2.81 15.84
CA ASN A 207 12.04 3.93 15.18
C ASN A 207 12.55 5.28 15.66
N GLU A 208 12.65 6.21 14.72
CA GLU A 208 12.75 7.63 15.06
C GLU A 208 11.35 8.21 15.26
N LEU A 209 10.98 8.45 16.52
CA LEU A 209 9.66 8.95 16.93
C LEU A 209 9.21 10.19 16.14
N ALA A 210 10.14 11.10 15.86
CA ALA A 210 9.87 12.32 15.09
C ALA A 210 9.41 12.02 13.65
N LYS A 211 10.01 11.03 12.98
CA LYS A 211 9.62 10.61 11.62
C LYS A 211 8.27 9.91 11.59
N VAL A 212 7.95 9.16 12.65
CA VAL A 212 6.63 8.55 12.84
C VAL A 212 5.56 9.64 13.04
N GLN A 213 5.84 10.65 13.88
CA GLN A 213 4.93 11.76 14.14
C GLN A 213 4.67 12.64 12.90
N GLU A 214 5.70 12.97 12.12
CA GLU A 214 5.56 13.69 10.85
C GLU A 214 4.62 12.96 9.88
N THR A 215 4.76 11.63 9.81
CA THR A 215 3.93 10.77 8.96
C THR A 215 2.48 10.70 9.46
N VAL A 216 2.26 10.67 10.78
CA VAL A 216 0.93 10.70 11.41
C VAL A 216 0.24 12.07 11.25
N CYS A 217 0.97 13.19 11.38
CA CYS A 217 0.39 14.54 11.27
C CYS A 217 -0.20 14.87 9.89
N LEU A 218 0.30 14.25 8.81
CA LEU A 218 -0.29 14.38 7.47
C LEU A 218 -1.74 13.86 7.39
N THR A 219 -2.19 13.11 8.39
CA THR A 219 -3.46 12.35 8.39
C THR A 219 -4.47 12.77 9.46
N ALA A 220 -4.11 13.69 10.36
CA ALA A 220 -4.92 14.00 11.53
C ALA A 220 -6.09 14.96 11.24
N THR A 221 -7.28 14.41 11.01
CA THR A 221 -8.55 15.12 11.29
C THR A 221 -8.69 15.28 12.81
N ARG A 222 -8.44 16.50 13.29
CA ARG A 222 -8.80 17.10 14.58
C ARG A 222 -9.40 16.18 15.67
N THR A 223 -8.59 15.35 16.33
CA THR A 223 -8.83 14.95 17.72
C THR A 223 -7.52 14.95 18.50
N ALA A 224 -7.39 15.94 19.38
CA ALA A 224 -6.47 16.12 20.50
C ALA A 224 -5.18 15.26 20.52
N ALA A 225 -4.05 15.94 20.29
CA ALA A 225 -2.71 15.47 20.61
C ALA A 225 -2.61 15.01 22.07
N THR A 226 -2.32 13.74 22.28
CA THR A 226 -1.89 13.19 23.59
C THR A 226 -0.44 12.71 23.43
N PRO A 227 0.49 12.98 24.38
CA PRO A 227 1.89 12.60 24.22
C PRO A 227 2.07 11.09 24.31
N LEU A 228 2.92 10.54 23.44
CA LEU A 228 3.30 9.12 23.40
C LEU A 228 4.02 8.73 24.71
N ARG A 229 3.57 7.67 25.39
CA ARG A 229 4.26 7.05 26.53
C ARG A 229 5.28 6.02 26.02
N GLY A 230 6.44 5.98 26.67
CA GLY A 230 7.70 5.53 26.09
C GLY A 230 8.04 4.04 26.09
N ASP A 231 7.08 3.11 26.00
CA ASP A 231 7.41 1.67 26.15
C ASP A 231 7.08 0.76 24.94
N ASP A 232 6.57 1.27 23.80
CA ASP A 232 6.34 0.43 22.61
C ASP A 232 7.33 0.69 21.48
N LYS A 233 8.45 -0.03 21.53
CA LYS A 233 9.62 0.12 20.63
C LYS A 233 9.59 -0.73 19.35
N GLU A 234 8.44 -0.92 18.68
CA GLU A 234 8.44 -1.69 17.42
C GLU A 234 7.43 -1.19 16.36
N VAL A 235 7.85 -0.32 15.43
CA VAL A 235 7.17 -0.13 14.12
C VAL A 235 8.14 0.33 13.02
N LEU A 236 9.05 -0.51 12.56
CA LEU A 236 10.08 -0.08 11.61
C LEU A 236 9.69 -0.13 10.13
N PHE A 237 8.45 0.17 9.75
CA PHE A 237 7.97 0.53 8.39
C PHE A 237 6.48 0.21 8.28
N LEU A 238 5.78 0.91 7.36
CA LEU A 238 4.41 0.60 6.98
C LEU A 238 4.34 -0.74 6.23
N ASP A 239 4.09 -1.81 6.97
CA ASP A 239 3.64 -3.08 6.41
C ASP A 239 2.12 -3.05 6.22
N TRP A 240 1.71 -2.61 5.04
CA TRP A 240 0.31 -2.44 4.66
C TRP A 240 -0.38 -3.78 4.32
N GLN A 241 0.34 -4.91 4.41
CA GLN A 241 -0.10 -6.25 4.03
C GLN A 241 -1.17 -6.87 4.97
N VAL A 242 -1.66 -6.12 5.96
CA VAL A 242 -2.63 -6.58 6.98
C VAL A 242 -4.06 -6.06 6.73
N ALA A 243 -4.29 -5.23 5.72
CA ALA A 243 -5.55 -4.51 5.53
C ALA A 243 -6.59 -5.25 4.67
N HIS A 244 -7.78 -5.51 5.24
CA HIS A 244 -8.93 -6.16 4.62
C HIS A 244 -9.99 -5.16 4.09
N ILE A 245 -10.55 -5.49 2.91
CA ILE A 245 -11.75 -4.98 2.20
C ILE A 245 -12.14 -3.51 2.40
N GLY A 246 -11.95 -2.72 1.33
CA GLY A 246 -12.55 -1.40 1.18
C GLY A 246 -11.98 -0.62 0.00
N THR A 247 -12.60 0.50 -0.37
CA THR A 247 -12.19 1.42 -1.44
C THR A 247 -10.80 2.05 -1.18
N ALA A 248 -10.23 2.78 -2.15
CA ALA A 248 -8.94 3.47 -2.01
C ALA A 248 -8.81 4.35 -0.73
N PHE A 249 -9.94 4.78 -0.15
CA PHE A 249 -9.97 5.49 1.12
C PHE A 249 -9.86 4.57 2.35
N HIS A 250 -10.37 3.34 2.29
CA HIS A 250 -10.00 2.33 3.29
C HIS A 250 -8.50 2.05 3.20
N ASP A 251 -7.92 1.97 2.01
CA ASP A 251 -6.47 1.82 1.85
C ASP A 251 -5.70 3.03 2.41
N LEU A 252 -6.23 4.25 2.30
CA LEU A 252 -5.71 5.45 2.97
C LEU A 252 -5.91 5.39 4.50
N ALA A 253 -7.07 4.98 5.00
CA ALA A 253 -7.34 4.83 6.43
C ALA A 253 -6.51 3.70 7.05
N TYR A 254 -6.22 2.64 6.30
CA TYR A 254 -5.27 1.60 6.67
C TYR A 254 -3.82 2.07 6.56
N PHE A 255 -3.51 2.93 5.59
CA PHE A 255 -2.25 3.66 5.55
C PHE A 255 -2.09 4.52 6.81
N VAL A 256 -3.12 5.23 7.27
CA VAL A 256 -3.14 5.96 8.56
C VAL A 256 -3.01 5.03 9.76
N VAL A 257 -3.79 3.93 9.83
CA VAL A 257 -3.79 2.99 10.96
C VAL A 257 -2.53 2.13 11.02
N SER A 258 -1.88 1.87 9.88
CA SER A 258 -0.59 1.16 9.84
C SER A 258 0.58 2.02 10.32
N MET A 259 0.40 3.34 10.45
CA MET A 259 1.35 4.27 11.08
C MET A 259 1.28 4.26 12.60
N LEU A 260 0.31 3.56 13.20
CA LEU A 260 0.15 3.42 14.65
C LEU A 260 0.97 2.23 15.18
N THR A 261 1.43 2.32 16.43
CA THR A 261 2.09 1.21 17.14
C THR A 261 1.17 -0.01 17.31
N VAL A 262 1.74 -1.19 17.60
CA VAL A 262 0.95 -2.41 17.86
C VAL A 262 -0.10 -2.18 18.95
N ASP A 263 0.25 -1.46 20.00
CA ASP A 263 -0.62 -1.23 21.14
C ASP A 263 -1.60 -0.06 20.94
N GLU A 264 -1.25 0.95 20.14
CA GLU A 264 -2.22 1.95 19.65
C GLU A 264 -3.24 1.32 18.68
N ARG A 265 -2.82 0.36 17.85
CA ARG A 265 -3.75 -0.41 16.99
C ARG A 265 -4.71 -1.25 17.81
N ARG A 266 -4.24 -1.87 18.89
CA ARG A 266 -5.09 -2.65 19.81
C ARG A 266 -6.07 -1.76 20.58
N THR A 267 -5.63 -0.57 20.99
CA THR A 267 -6.44 0.37 21.79
C THR A 267 -7.41 1.20 20.95
N HIS A 268 -6.99 1.65 19.76
CA HIS A 268 -7.71 2.65 18.97
C HIS A 268 -8.01 2.23 17.54
N GLY A 269 -7.33 1.21 17.00
CA GLY A 269 -7.50 0.77 15.61
C GLY A 269 -8.96 0.38 15.30
N MET A 270 -9.61 -0.32 16.22
CA MET A 270 -11.03 -0.64 16.09
C MET A 270 -11.94 0.58 16.20
N VAL A 271 -11.58 1.62 16.96
CA VAL A 271 -12.39 2.84 17.06
C VAL A 271 -12.29 3.68 15.79
N VAL A 272 -11.09 3.81 15.21
CA VAL A 272 -10.88 4.49 13.92
C VAL A 272 -11.62 3.74 12.82
N LEU A 273 -11.44 2.43 12.71
CA LEU A 273 -12.12 1.60 11.72
C LEU A 273 -13.64 1.58 11.94
N THR A 274 -14.12 1.50 13.18
CA THR A 274 -15.56 1.50 13.51
C THR A 274 -16.20 2.85 13.22
N ARG A 275 -15.52 3.98 13.45
CA ARG A 275 -16.05 5.30 13.07
C ARG A 275 -16.16 5.47 11.56
N THR A 276 -15.17 4.99 10.82
CA THR A 276 -15.19 4.95 9.35
C THR A 276 -16.32 4.05 8.83
N TRP A 277 -16.51 2.88 9.46
CA TRP A 277 -17.56 1.90 9.14
C TRP A 277 -18.97 2.35 9.53
N GLN A 278 -19.14 2.99 10.70
CA GLN A 278 -20.41 3.55 11.16
C GLN A 278 -20.87 4.71 10.28
N ARG A 279 -19.94 5.56 9.83
CA ARG A 279 -20.23 6.60 8.82
C ARG A 279 -20.68 5.98 7.50
N TRP A 280 -20.01 4.92 7.05
CA TRP A 280 -20.40 4.19 5.83
C TRP A 280 -21.84 3.64 5.93
N HIS A 281 -22.19 2.94 7.01
CA HIS A 281 -23.54 2.41 7.20
C HIS A 281 -24.63 3.48 7.36
N ALA A 282 -24.33 4.59 8.04
CA ALA A 282 -25.27 5.70 8.18
C ALA A 282 -25.61 6.35 6.83
N MET A 283 -24.67 6.35 5.89
CA MET A 283 -24.85 6.89 4.54
C MET A 283 -25.56 5.92 3.59
N THR A 284 -25.35 4.61 3.74
CA THR A 284 -26.02 3.59 2.89
C THR A 284 -27.43 3.21 3.36
N ALA A 285 -27.82 3.58 4.58
CA ALA A 285 -29.17 3.33 5.12
C ALA A 285 -30.19 4.42 4.76
N GLN A 286 -29.79 5.45 4.00
CA GLN A 286 -30.66 6.53 3.52
C GLN A 286 -31.12 6.35 2.05
N HIS A 287 -30.90 5.17 1.46
CA HIS A 287 -31.41 4.77 0.15
C HIS A 287 -32.15 3.44 0.21
#